data_AF-A0A2X3KJC2-F1
#
_entry.id   AF-A0A2X3KJC2-F1
#
_cell.length_a   1.000
_cell.length_b   1.000
_cell.length_c   1.000
_cell.angle_alpha   90.00
_cell.angle_beta   90.00
_cell.angle_gamma   90.00
#
_symmetry.space_group_name_H-M   'P 1'
#
loop_
_entity.id
_entity.type
_entity.pdbx_description
1 polymer ?
#
loop_
_entity_poly.entity_id
_entity_poly.type
_entity_poly.pdbx_seq_one_letter_code
_entity_poly.pdbx_strand_id
1 'polypeptide(L)' 'MPVAIGKKATGRILPLTDILTRHAASDSIAVIDGERQLSYRELNQAADNLACSLRRQGIKPGETALVQLG' A
#
# COMPACT_ATOMS: atom_id res chain seq x y z
N MET A 1 6.32 9.89 -46.29
CA MET A 1 5.10 9.60 -45.51
C MET A 1 5.38 9.97 -44.06
N PRO A 2 4.52 10.78 -43.39
CA PRO A 2 4.80 11.32 -42.06
C PRO A 2 4.57 10.31 -40.92
N VAL A 3 5.14 10.67 -39.77
CA VAL A 3 5.31 9.94 -38.51
C VAL A 3 4.02 9.49 -37.82
N ALA A 4 3.99 8.27 -37.29
CA ALA A 4 3.05 7.86 -36.24
C ALA A 4 3.73 8.07 -34.88
N ILE A 5 3.37 9.15 -34.20
CA ILE A 5 3.76 9.38 -32.81
C ILE A 5 3.04 8.31 -31.97
N GLY A 6 3.80 7.32 -31.52
CA GLY A 6 3.32 6.28 -30.61
C GLY A 6 2.60 6.91 -29.42
N LYS A 7 1.41 6.39 -29.11
CA LYS A 7 0.54 6.80 -28.01
C LYS A 7 1.39 7.09 -26.77
N LYS A 8 1.41 8.34 -26.29
CA LYS A 8 1.90 8.62 -24.94
C LYS A 8 1.10 7.74 -24.00
N ALA A 9 1.74 6.77 -23.36
CA ALA A 9 1.16 6.05 -22.25
C ALA A 9 0.92 7.08 -21.15
N THR A 10 -0.31 7.57 -21.03
CA THR A 10 -0.73 8.41 -19.91
C THR A 10 -0.64 7.55 -18.67
N GLY A 11 0.51 7.61 -17.96
CA GLY A 11 0.76 6.84 -16.75
C GLY A 11 -0.39 7.08 -15.77
N ARG A 12 -1.08 6.02 -15.38
CA ARG A 12 -2.24 6.13 -14.49
C ARG A 12 -1.74 6.51 -13.09
N ILE A 13 -2.10 7.70 -12.62
CA ILE A 13 -1.72 8.20 -11.29
C ILE A 13 -2.66 7.57 -10.27
N LEU A 14 -2.15 6.66 -9.46
CA LEU A 14 -2.86 5.99 -8.37
C LEU A 14 -2.05 6.15 -7.08
N PRO A 15 -2.72 6.16 -5.91
CA PRO A 15 -1.99 6.23 -4.64
C PRO A 15 -1.11 5.00 -4.48
N LEU A 16 0.03 5.11 -3.78
CA LEU A 16 0.90 3.95 -3.54
C LEU A 16 0.19 2.83 -2.77
N THR A 17 -0.84 3.16 -1.99
CA THR A 17 -1.69 2.19 -1.31
C THR A 17 -2.41 1.23 -2.27
N ASP A 18 -2.64 1.65 -3.52
CA ASP A 18 -3.24 0.83 -4.58
C ASP A 18 -2.43 -0.45 -4.87
N ILE A 19 -1.12 -0.44 -4.63
CA ILE A 19 -0.26 -1.63 -4.74
C ILE A 19 -0.72 -2.72 -3.75
N LEU A 20 -1.12 -2.33 -2.54
CA LEU A 20 -1.56 -3.27 -1.52
C LEU A 20 -3.05 -3.59 -1.65
N THR A 21 -3.90 -2.57 -1.88
CA THR A 21 -5.37 -2.73 -1.83
C THR A 21 -5.91 -3.57 -2.97
N ARG A 22 -5.26 -3.59 -4.15
CA ARG A 22 -5.62 -4.50 -5.26
C ARG A 22 -5.52 -5.98 -4.89
N HIS A 23 -4.71 -6.31 -3.89
CA HIS A 23 -4.53 -7.67 -3.38
C HIS A 23 -5.23 -7.92 -2.04
N ALA A 24 -6.07 -6.99 -1.55
CA ALA A 24 -6.69 -7.09 -0.21
C ALA A 24 -7.55 -8.34 0.01
N ALA A 25 -8.05 -8.98 -1.06
CA ALA A 25 -8.79 -10.24 -0.98
C ALA A 25 -7.90 -11.49 -1.15
N SER A 26 -6.61 -11.33 -1.42
CA SER A 26 -5.69 -12.43 -1.72
C SER A 26 -5.13 -13.07 -0.44
N ASP A 27 -5.27 -14.39 -0.36
CA ASP A 27 -4.67 -15.23 0.69
C ASP A 27 -3.23 -15.66 0.32
N SER A 28 -2.66 -15.13 -0.76
CA SER A 28 -1.24 -15.35 -1.11
C SER A 28 -0.32 -14.63 -0.13
N ILE A 29 0.81 -15.25 0.17
CA ILE A 29 1.82 -14.71 1.10
C ILE A 29 2.47 -13.45 0.53
N ALA A 30 2.46 -12.36 1.31
CA ALA A 30 3.05 -11.07 0.99
C ALA A 30 4.34 -10.80 1.76
N VAL A 31 4.42 -11.25 3.02
CA VAL A 31 5.57 -11.04 3.91
C VAL A 31 5.93 -12.33 4.62
N ILE A 32 7.23 -12.61 4.72
CA ILE A 32 7.80 -13.69 5.52
C ILE A 32 8.81 -13.03 6.48
N ASP A 33 8.58 -13.19 7.78
CA ASP A 33 9.44 -12.68 8.86
C ASP A 33 9.76 -13.83 9.83
N GLY A 34 10.89 -14.49 9.60
CA GLY A 34 11.22 -15.76 10.26
C GLY A 34 10.13 -16.81 10.01
N GLU A 35 9.56 -17.33 11.09
CA GLU A 35 8.46 -18.30 11.05
C GLU A 35 7.08 -17.67 10.77
N ARG A 36 6.97 -16.33 10.84
CA ARG A 36 5.70 -15.64 10.63
C ARG A 36 5.51 -15.38 9.14
N GLN A 37 4.32 -15.68 8.65
CA GLN A 37 3.90 -15.38 7.30
C GLN A 37 2.62 -14.57 7.34
N LEU A 38 2.54 -13.53 6.53
CA LEU A 38 1.34 -12.71 6.36
C LEU A 38 0.90 -12.77 4.91
N SER A 39 -0.37 -13.09 4.70
CA SER A 39 -1.04 -12.91 3.40
C SER A 39 -1.21 -11.43 3.05
N TYR A 40 -1.47 -11.13 1.78
CA TYR A 40 -1.85 -9.79 1.35
C TYR A 40 -3.09 -9.25 2.08
N ARG A 41 -4.09 -10.12 2.31
CA ARG A 41 -5.28 -9.78 3.11
C ARG A 41 -4.91 -9.37 4.53
N GLU A 42 -4.11 -10.18 5.22
CA GLU A 42 -3.69 -9.90 6.60
C GLU A 42 -2.82 -8.65 6.70
N LEU A 43 -1.90 -8.45 5.74
CA LEU A 43 -1.06 -7.27 5.67
C LEU A 43 -1.90 -5.99 5.48
N ASN A 44 -2.87 -6.01 4.56
CA ASN A 44 -3.79 -4.89 4.36
C ASN A 44 -4.60 -4.61 5.64
N GLN A 45 -5.16 -5.65 6.27
CA GLN A 45 -5.93 -5.51 7.50
C GLN A 45 -5.09 -4.95 8.65
N ALA A 46 -3.83 -5.38 8.78
CA ALA A 46 -2.91 -4.86 9.80
C ALA A 46 -2.60 -3.37 9.57
N ALA A 47 -2.36 -2.96 8.32
CA ALA A 47 -2.15 -1.57 7.96
C ALA A 47 -3.39 -0.70 8.28
N ASP A 48 -4.58 -1.16 7.91
CA ASP A 48 -5.84 -0.46 8.20
C ASP A 48 -6.10 -0.33 9.72
N ASN A 49 -5.81 -1.38 10.48
CA ASN A 49 -5.94 -1.38 11.94
C ASN A 49 -4.99 -0.35 12.59
N LEU A 50 -3.74 -0.30 12.14
CA LEU A 50 -2.76 0.67 12.61
C LEU A 50 -3.20 2.11 12.27
N ALA A 51 -3.61 2.36 11.03
CA ALA A 51 -4.11 3.67 10.60
C ALA A 51 -5.35 4.10 11.42
N CYS A 52 -6.29 3.19 11.68
CA CYS A 52 -7.45 3.46 12.53
C CYS A 52 -7.04 3.78 13.98
N SER A 53 -6.04 3.09 14.52
CA SER A 53 -5.52 3.37 15.86
C SER A 53 -4.89 4.76 15.95
N LEU A 54 -4.04 5.13 14.99
CA LEU A 54 -3.41 6.45 14.94
C LEU A 54 -4.45 7.57 14.80
N ARG A 55 -5.47 7.37 13.97
CA ARG A 55 -6.59 8.31 13.84
C ARG A 55 -7.35 8.48 15.15
N ARG A 56 -7.58 7.40 15.91
CA ARG A 56 -8.22 7.47 17.24
C ARG A 56 -7.35 8.20 18.26
N GLN A 57 -6.03 8.17 18.10
CA GLN A 57 -5.09 8.93 18.93
C GLN A 57 -4.99 10.42 18.52
N GLY A 58 -5.71 10.84 17.47
CA GLY A 58 -5.80 12.23 17.04
C GLY A 58 -4.85 12.61 15.91
N ILE A 59 -4.06 11.67 15.36
CA ILE A 59 -3.19 11.91 14.21
C ILE A 59 -4.02 12.24 12.97
N LYS A 60 -3.60 13.26 12.23
CA LYS A 60 -4.31 13.79 11.06
C LYS A 60 -3.48 13.60 9.78
N PRO A 61 -4.16 13.47 8.62
CA PRO A 61 -3.49 13.54 7.33
C PRO A 61 -2.70 14.84 7.18
N GLY A 62 -1.47 14.74 6.66
CA GLY A 62 -0.56 15.88 6.48
C GLY A 62 0.46 16.06 7.61
N GLU A 63 0.30 15.33 8.72
CA GLU A 63 1.29 15.30 9.80
C GLU A 63 2.45 14.35 9.46
N THR A 64 3.62 14.61 10.05
CA THR A 64 4.82 13.80 9.83
C THR A 64 5.01 12.81 10.98
N ALA A 65 5.44 11.59 10.66
CA ALA A 65 5.79 10.57 11.64
C ALA A 65 7.27 10.18 11.49
N LEU A 66 7.94 9.96 12.63
CA LEU A 66 9.24 9.28 12.66
C LEU A 66 9.00 7.79 12.86
N VAL A 67 9.60 6.96 12.03
CA VAL A 67 9.49 5.50 12.12
C VAL A 67 10.89 4.93 12.25
N GLN A 68 11.13 4.18 13.33
CA GLN A 68 12.32 3.37 13.52
C GLN A 68 11.88 1.95 13.81
N LEU A 69 12.21 1.03 12.91
CA LEU A 69 12.03 -0.41 13.09
C LEU A 69 13.44 -0.99 13.24
N GLY A 70 13.69 -1.70 14.34
CA GLY A 70 14.98 -2.30 14.67
C GLY A 70 14.82 -3.69 15.24
#